data_AF-A0A1I8BES3-F1
#
_entry.id   AF-A0A1I8BES3-F1
#
_cell.length_a   1.000
_cell.length_b   1.000
_cell.length_c   1.000
_cell.angle_alpha   90.00
_cell.angle_beta   90.00
_cell.angle_gamma   90.00
#
_symmetry.space_group_name_H-M   'P 1'
#
loop_
_entity.id
_entity.type
_entity.pdbx_description
1 polymer ?
#
loop_
_entity_poly.entity_id
_entity_poly.type
_entity_poly.pdbx_seq_one_letter_code
_entity_poly.pdbx_strand_id
1 'polypeptide(L)'
;MSNIQCAQCNKSSACNADPFFESQLFCWEKDFNKWNPNKGKRVCDIGFCFIGVDKNELVQGCGKCTEQQNLSKCINCSTPFCNSKEILPSPIKCFHQNTNFQPKTNKTCHHIYDSCYIARDIFWRVEQNCGECPTKYKNCVKCNNSDFCNKESLIPLITTKTSIITTTTKIKENKTFTTEVRQKSFGHLNKFQLKSGTLLIPIFELIYSFLNYFLL
;
A
#
# COMPACT_ATOMS: atom_id res chain seq x y z
N MET A 1 -18.85 31.77 18.90
CA MET A 1 -18.52 31.16 20.21
C MET A 1 -17.06 31.44 20.51
N SER A 2 -16.73 31.93 21.70
CA SER A 2 -15.34 32.25 22.07
C SER A 2 -14.47 30.99 22.13
N ASN A 3 -13.20 31.12 21.70
CA ASN A 3 -12.15 30.09 21.77
C ASN A 3 -11.42 30.12 23.13
N ILE A 4 -12.16 30.39 24.20
CA ILE A 4 -11.58 30.57 25.54
C ILE A 4 -11.63 29.23 26.26
N GLN A 5 -10.48 28.81 26.78
CA GLN A 5 -10.35 27.65 27.64
C GLN A 5 -10.79 28.02 29.06
N CYS A 6 -11.45 27.10 29.76
CA CYS A 6 -11.99 27.34 31.09
C CYS A 6 -11.59 26.21 32.03
N ALA A 7 -11.09 26.59 33.21
CA ALA A 7 -10.85 25.69 34.33
C ALA A 7 -11.71 26.14 35.50
N GLN A 8 -12.53 25.23 36.03
CA GLN A 8 -13.35 25.52 37.18
C GLN A 8 -12.53 25.28 38.46
N CYS A 9 -12.33 26.33 39.24
CA CYS A 9 -11.86 26.19 40.62
C CYS A 9 -13.01 26.43 41.59
N ASN A 10 -13.22 25.48 42.51
CA ASN A 10 -14.28 25.57 43.53
C ASN A 10 -13.76 25.45 44.98
N LYS A 11 -12.45 25.20 45.24
CA LYS A 11 -12.01 24.63 46.54
C LYS A 11 -10.73 25.20 47.18
N SER A 12 -10.09 26.26 46.65
CA SER A 12 -8.94 26.86 47.34
C SER A 12 -8.83 28.38 47.18
N SER A 13 -8.23 29.04 48.16
CA SER A 13 -7.85 30.45 48.06
C SER A 13 -6.85 30.67 46.92
N ALA A 14 -7.02 31.73 46.14
CA ALA A 14 -6.14 32.13 45.03
C ALA A 14 -5.99 31.13 43.87
N CYS A 15 -6.98 30.25 43.66
CA CYS A 15 -6.95 29.31 42.53
C CYS A 15 -7.25 29.93 41.16
N ASN A 16 -7.58 31.22 41.10
CA ASN A 16 -7.67 31.97 39.85
C ASN A 16 -6.29 32.47 39.37
N ALA A 17 -5.19 31.94 39.92
CA ALA A 17 -3.84 32.25 39.51
C ALA A 17 -3.40 31.43 38.29
N ASP A 18 -2.52 31.98 37.46
CA ASP A 18 -2.00 31.34 36.24
C ASP A 18 -1.45 29.92 36.48
N PRO A 19 -0.69 29.63 37.56
CA PRO A 19 -0.17 28.28 37.80
C PRO A 19 -1.26 27.22 37.98
N PHE A 20 -2.42 27.60 38.54
CA PHE A 20 -3.55 26.68 38.63
C PHE A 20 -4.04 26.32 37.22
N PHE A 21 -4.22 27.32 36.36
CA PHE A 21 -4.72 27.10 35.00
C PHE A 21 -3.72 26.31 34.14
N GLU A 22 -2.43 26.64 34.20
CA GLU A 22 -1.38 25.98 33.41
C GLU A 22 -1.15 24.52 33.79
N SER A 23 -1.41 24.16 35.05
CA SER A 23 -1.30 22.77 35.52
C SER A 23 -2.49 21.89 35.16
N GLN A 24 -3.59 22.46 34.63
CA GLN A 24 -4.76 21.68 34.27
C GLN A 24 -4.53 20.82 33.04
N LEU A 25 -5.12 19.62 33.05
CA LEU A 25 -5.05 18.71 31.92
C LEU A 25 -6.04 19.15 30.83
N PHE A 26 -5.57 19.89 29.84
CA PHE A 26 -6.28 20.10 28.58
C PHE A 26 -5.81 19.10 27.53
N CYS A 27 -6.71 18.61 26.69
CA CYS A 27 -6.39 17.69 25.60
C CYS A 27 -6.54 18.37 24.24
N TRP A 28 -5.89 17.84 23.20
CA TRP A 28 -6.32 18.12 21.84
C TRP A 28 -7.66 17.43 21.56
N GLU A 29 -8.57 18.14 20.91
CA GLU A 29 -9.88 17.66 20.50
C GLU A 29 -9.98 17.69 18.97
N LYS A 30 -10.28 16.54 18.36
CA LYS A 30 -10.48 16.41 16.92
C LYS A 30 -11.67 15.52 16.64
N ASP A 31 -12.73 16.15 16.11
CA ASP A 31 -13.92 15.48 15.62
C ASP A 31 -13.72 14.96 14.18
N PHE A 32 -14.53 13.98 13.77
CA PHE A 32 -14.56 13.29 12.47
C PHE A 32 -14.63 14.16 11.20
N ASN A 33 -14.77 15.48 11.30
CA ASN A 33 -14.88 16.37 10.14
C ASN A 33 -13.91 17.55 10.19
N LYS A 34 -13.03 17.61 11.20
CA LYS A 34 -12.09 18.71 11.37
C LYS A 34 -10.72 18.32 10.83
N TRP A 35 -10.18 19.15 9.94
CA TRP A 35 -8.83 18.97 9.40
C TRP A 35 -7.76 19.06 10.49
N ASN A 36 -7.90 20.04 11.39
CA ASN A 36 -6.93 20.32 12.45
C ASN A 36 -7.54 20.08 13.84
N PRO A 37 -6.76 19.54 14.79
CA PRO A 37 -7.17 19.50 16.19
C PRO A 37 -7.30 20.90 16.77
N ASN A 38 -8.23 21.06 17.71
CA ASN A 38 -8.38 22.27 18.51
C ASN A 38 -7.94 22.01 19.94
N LYS A 39 -7.55 23.07 20.66
CA LYS A 39 -7.36 22.98 22.10
C LYS A 39 -8.70 22.69 22.77
N GLY A 40 -8.74 21.69 23.64
CA GLY A 40 -9.90 21.37 24.44
C GLY A 40 -10.30 22.55 25.31
N LYS A 41 -11.60 22.81 25.38
CA LYS A 41 -12.15 24.00 26.06
C LYS A 41 -12.28 23.80 27.57
N ARG A 42 -12.38 22.56 28.02
CA ARG A 42 -12.54 22.18 29.42
C ARG A 42 -11.39 21.32 29.87
N VAL A 43 -11.14 21.37 31.18
CA VAL A 43 -10.23 20.44 31.85
C VAL A 43 -10.76 19.02 31.67
N CYS A 44 -9.84 18.10 31.43
CA CYS A 44 -10.14 16.69 31.32
C CYS A 44 -10.16 16.04 32.71
N ASP A 45 -11.33 16.07 33.35
CA ASP A 45 -11.52 15.56 34.72
C ASP A 45 -11.26 14.05 34.85
N ILE A 46 -11.29 13.31 33.74
CA ILE A 46 -10.96 11.87 33.68
C ILE A 46 -9.46 11.62 33.92
N GLY A 47 -8.61 12.64 33.73
CA GLY A 47 -7.16 12.55 33.98
C GLY A 47 -6.34 11.92 32.84
N PHE A 48 -6.98 11.64 31.70
CA PHE A 48 -6.32 11.06 30.53
C PHE A 48 -6.81 11.73 29.24
N CYS A 49 -5.89 12.03 28.34
CA CYS A 49 -6.18 12.31 26.96
C CYS A 49 -5.95 11.06 26.12
N PHE A 50 -6.68 10.92 25.02
CA PHE A 50 -6.45 9.85 24.05
C PHE A 50 -6.22 10.42 22.65
N ILE A 51 -5.45 9.67 21.88
CA ILE A 51 -5.40 9.77 20.42
C ILE A 51 -5.60 8.37 19.86
N GLY A 52 -6.43 8.24 18.85
CA GLY A 52 -6.65 6.97 18.20
C GLY A 52 -7.11 7.09 16.76
N VAL A 53 -7.45 5.94 16.20
CA VAL A 53 -7.87 5.77 14.82
C VAL A 53 -9.25 5.15 14.79
N ASP A 54 -10.23 5.86 14.24
CA ASP A 54 -11.55 5.32 13.92
C ASP A 54 -11.80 5.48 12.41
N LYS A 55 -12.25 4.42 11.74
CA LYS A 55 -12.56 4.40 10.29
C LYS A 55 -11.54 5.11 9.40
N ASN A 56 -10.25 4.91 9.66
CA ASN A 56 -9.12 5.51 8.94
C ASN A 56 -8.84 6.99 9.23
N GLU A 57 -9.52 7.58 10.21
CA GLU A 57 -9.33 8.96 10.63
C GLU A 57 -8.75 9.04 12.05
N LEU A 58 -7.92 10.06 12.28
CA LEU A 58 -7.38 10.35 13.60
C LEU A 58 -8.43 11.05 14.45
N VAL A 59 -8.70 10.50 15.63
CA VAL A 59 -9.59 11.05 16.66
C VAL A 59 -8.79 11.37 17.91
N GLN A 60 -9.12 12.49 18.55
CA GLN A 60 -8.40 13.00 19.72
C GLN A 60 -9.41 13.58 20.71
N GLY A 61 -9.21 13.33 22.00
CA GLY A 61 -10.06 13.94 23.02
C GLY A 61 -9.65 13.65 24.45
N CYS A 62 -10.50 14.08 25.37
CA CYS A 62 -10.46 13.72 26.78
C CYS A 62 -11.11 12.34 27.00
N GLY A 63 -10.47 11.49 27.79
CA GLY A 63 -10.95 10.15 28.12
C GLY A 63 -9.87 9.09 27.94
N LYS A 64 -10.25 7.83 28.18
CA LYS A 64 -9.37 6.68 27.99
C LYS A 64 -9.73 5.90 26.74
N CYS A 65 -8.73 5.30 26.10
CA CYS A 65 -8.90 4.37 24.99
C CYS A 65 -9.88 3.22 25.30
N THR A 66 -9.89 2.72 26.53
CA THR A 66 -10.78 1.62 26.96
C THR A 66 -12.26 1.99 26.90
N GLU A 67 -12.58 3.28 26.92
CA GLU A 67 -13.95 3.80 26.89
C GLU A 67 -14.39 4.12 25.44
N GLN A 68 -13.44 4.18 24.50
CA GLN A 68 -13.72 4.50 23.10
C GLN A 68 -13.99 3.22 22.32
N GLN A 69 -15.20 3.10 21.79
CA GLN A 69 -15.56 1.98 20.92
C GLN A 69 -15.01 2.21 19.51
N ASN A 70 -14.63 1.12 18.82
CA ASN A 70 -14.20 1.11 17.41
C ASN A 70 -12.83 1.73 17.10
N LEU A 71 -11.98 2.00 18.10
CA LEU A 71 -10.61 2.46 17.83
C LEU A 71 -9.68 1.29 17.50
N SER A 72 -9.07 1.31 16.31
CA SER A 72 -8.13 0.26 15.88
C SER A 72 -6.72 0.43 16.46
N LYS A 73 -6.33 1.68 16.70
CA LYS A 73 -5.10 2.07 17.41
C LYS A 73 -5.48 3.17 18.39
N CYS A 74 -5.01 3.08 19.63
CA CYS A 74 -5.27 4.12 20.60
C CYS A 74 -4.16 4.19 21.65
N ILE A 75 -3.77 5.41 22.03
CA ILE A 75 -2.76 5.70 23.04
C ILE A 75 -3.34 6.69 24.05
N ASN A 76 -3.15 6.40 25.34
CA ASN A 76 -3.47 7.30 26.44
C ASN A 76 -2.24 8.09 26.86
N CYS A 77 -2.44 9.30 27.37
CA CYS A 77 -1.40 10.11 28.02
C CYS A 77 -2.04 11.07 29.03
N SER A 78 -1.23 11.63 29.95
CA SER A 78 -1.74 12.38 31.13
C SER A 78 -1.08 13.74 31.36
N THR A 79 -0.38 14.27 30.36
CA THR A 79 0.17 15.64 30.41
C THR A 79 -0.63 16.57 29.50
N PRO A 80 -0.66 17.89 29.74
CA PRO A 80 -1.40 18.82 28.89
C PRO A 80 -1.01 18.68 27.42
N PHE A 81 -2.01 18.55 26.54
CA PHE A 81 -1.87 18.48 25.10
C PHE A 81 -1.00 17.32 24.58
N CYS A 82 -0.84 16.26 25.39
CA CYS A 82 0.03 15.13 25.09
C CYS A 82 -0.45 14.24 23.94
N ASN A 83 -1.75 14.26 23.64
CA ASN A 83 -2.38 13.38 22.67
C ASN A 83 -2.21 13.90 21.24
N SER A 84 -1.00 14.34 20.90
CA SER A 84 -0.65 14.85 19.57
C SER A 84 -0.27 13.69 18.63
N LYS A 85 -0.23 13.94 17.31
CA LYS A 85 0.07 12.89 16.31
C LYS A 85 1.46 12.28 16.47
N GLU A 86 2.38 13.01 17.10
CA GLU A 86 3.77 12.63 17.33
C GLU A 86 3.91 11.48 18.34
N ILE A 87 2.91 11.24 19.20
CA ILE A 87 2.92 10.10 20.13
C ILE A 87 2.65 8.77 19.41
N LEU A 88 2.08 8.81 18.20
CA LEU A 88 1.85 7.62 17.39
C LEU A 88 3.20 7.14 16.82
N PRO A 89 3.39 5.81 16.68
CA PRO A 89 4.54 5.27 15.98
C PRO A 89 4.72 5.95 14.61
N SER A 90 5.98 6.20 14.26
CA SER A 90 6.33 6.75 12.96
C SER A 90 5.74 5.86 11.86
N PRO A 91 5.08 6.42 10.84
CA PRO A 91 4.48 5.60 9.80
C PRO A 91 5.55 4.87 9.00
N ILE A 92 5.27 3.61 8.67
CA ILE A 92 6.07 2.82 7.74
C ILE A 92 6.09 3.49 6.37
N LYS A 93 7.22 3.38 5.66
CA LYS A 93 7.32 3.79 4.26
C LYS A 93 7.11 2.57 3.37
N CYS A 94 6.30 2.70 2.33
CA CYS A 94 6.07 1.66 1.35
C CYS A 94 6.48 2.12 -0.05
N PHE A 95 6.79 1.17 -0.92
CA PHE A 95 6.73 1.46 -2.34
C PHE A 95 5.29 1.71 -2.76
N HIS A 96 5.11 2.68 -3.65
CA HIS A 96 3.83 3.01 -4.23
C HIS A 96 3.92 2.95 -5.76
N GLN A 97 3.12 2.05 -6.33
CA GLN A 97 3.02 1.85 -7.76
C GLN A 97 1.57 1.49 -8.07
N ASN A 98 0.99 2.17 -9.06
CA ASN A 98 -0.33 1.87 -9.58
C ASN A 98 -0.19 1.11 -10.91
N THR A 99 -1.21 0.35 -11.30
CA THR A 99 -1.29 -0.43 -12.53
C THR A 99 -1.28 0.42 -13.81
N ASN A 100 -1.38 1.75 -13.70
CA ASN A 100 -1.47 2.69 -14.83
C ASN A 100 -0.10 3.19 -15.34
N PHE A 101 0.95 2.36 -15.27
CA PHE A 101 2.31 2.67 -15.76
C PHE A 101 2.96 3.94 -15.17
N GLN A 102 2.48 4.41 -14.01
CA GLN A 102 3.15 5.50 -13.31
C GLN A 102 4.49 5.01 -12.72
N PRO A 103 5.52 5.88 -12.68
CA PRO A 103 6.78 5.53 -12.06
C PRO A 103 6.56 5.15 -10.60
N LYS A 104 7.30 4.13 -10.17
CA LYS A 104 7.33 3.69 -8.78
C LYS A 104 7.84 4.83 -7.89
N THR A 105 7.10 5.12 -6.83
CA THR A 105 7.43 6.17 -5.86
C THR A 105 7.56 5.60 -4.46
N ASN A 106 8.13 6.40 -3.57
CA ASN A 106 8.20 6.09 -2.14
C ASN A 106 7.09 6.86 -1.43
N LYS A 107 6.28 6.18 -0.62
CA LYS A 107 5.16 6.80 0.09
C LYS A 107 5.28 6.51 1.58
N THR A 108 5.31 7.56 2.38
CA THR A 108 5.07 7.45 3.83
C THR A 108 3.59 7.14 4.04
N CYS A 109 3.30 6.08 4.76
CA CYS A 109 1.92 5.69 5.02
C CYS A 109 1.24 6.62 6.02
N HIS A 110 -0.09 6.57 6.04
CA HIS A 110 -0.84 7.16 7.13
C HIS A 110 -0.68 6.29 8.39
N HIS A 111 -0.67 6.87 9.60
CA HIS A 111 -0.45 6.15 10.88
C HIS A 111 -1.42 4.98 11.12
N ILE A 112 -2.54 4.96 10.40
CA ILE A 112 -3.50 3.85 10.39
C ILE A 112 -2.88 2.55 9.87
N TYR A 113 -1.93 2.63 8.93
CA TYR A 113 -1.29 1.48 8.33
C TYR A 113 0.03 1.18 9.03
N ASP A 114 0.22 -0.08 9.38
CA ASP A 114 1.47 -0.65 9.91
C ASP A 114 2.12 -1.63 8.91
N SER A 115 1.57 -1.75 7.71
CA SER A 115 2.02 -2.68 6.69
C SER A 115 2.04 -2.05 5.30
N CYS A 116 2.70 -2.75 4.39
CA CYS A 116 2.64 -2.55 2.96
C CYS A 116 2.07 -3.80 2.31
N TYR A 117 1.52 -3.66 1.10
CA TYR A 117 1.25 -4.80 0.23
C TYR A 117 1.90 -4.62 -1.14
N ILE A 118 2.10 -5.75 -1.79
CA ILE A 118 2.34 -5.86 -3.22
C ILE A 118 1.35 -6.85 -3.79
N ALA A 119 0.77 -6.54 -4.94
CA ALA A 119 -0.18 -7.39 -5.64
C ALA A 119 0.09 -7.43 -7.14
N ARG A 120 -0.43 -8.46 -7.81
CA ARG A 120 -0.61 -8.47 -9.27
C ARG A 120 -2.08 -8.53 -9.63
N ASP A 121 -2.46 -7.71 -10.59
CA ASP A 121 -3.80 -7.79 -11.17
C ASP A 121 -3.91 -8.94 -12.18
N ILE A 122 -5.10 -9.11 -12.76
CA ILE A 122 -5.37 -10.16 -13.77
C ILE A 122 -4.55 -10.00 -15.06
N PHE A 123 -3.96 -8.82 -15.29
CA PHE A 123 -3.10 -8.51 -16.42
C PHE A 123 -1.61 -8.56 -16.05
N TRP A 124 -1.27 -9.14 -14.89
CA TRP A 124 0.10 -9.27 -14.39
C TRP A 124 0.80 -7.94 -14.07
N ARG A 125 0.04 -6.85 -13.94
CA ARG A 125 0.57 -5.53 -13.55
C ARG A 125 0.74 -5.47 -12.05
N VAL A 126 1.86 -4.89 -11.61
CA VAL A 126 2.20 -4.75 -10.20
C VAL A 126 1.48 -3.55 -9.60
N GLU A 127 0.85 -3.76 -8.45
CA GLU A 127 0.38 -2.69 -7.56
C GLU A 127 1.11 -2.79 -6.22
N GLN A 128 1.57 -1.65 -5.71
CA GLN A 128 2.25 -1.54 -4.41
C GLN A 128 1.62 -0.38 -3.63
N ASN A 129 1.29 -0.60 -2.37
CA ASN A 129 0.71 0.45 -1.53
C ASN A 129 0.84 0.14 -0.03
N CYS A 130 0.37 1.08 0.79
CA CYS A 130 0.18 0.91 2.23
C CYS A 130 -1.03 0.02 2.53
N GLY A 131 -0.95 -0.72 3.64
CA GLY A 131 -2.07 -1.44 4.24
C GLY A 131 -2.15 -2.92 3.89
N GLU A 132 -3.36 -3.46 4.04
CA GLU A 132 -3.70 -4.86 3.81
C GLU A 132 -3.87 -5.17 2.32
N CYS A 133 -3.79 -6.45 1.97
CA CYS A 133 -4.10 -6.93 0.63
C CYS A 133 -5.57 -6.68 0.25
N PRO A 134 -5.85 -5.90 -0.80
CA PRO A 134 -7.22 -5.76 -1.30
C PRO A 134 -7.81 -7.08 -1.76
N THR A 135 -9.08 -7.36 -1.42
CA THR A 135 -9.78 -8.60 -1.76
C THR A 135 -9.91 -8.87 -3.27
N LYS A 136 -9.77 -7.82 -4.10
CA LYS A 136 -9.76 -7.94 -5.57
C LYS A 136 -8.53 -8.70 -6.12
N TYR A 137 -7.45 -8.82 -5.34
CA TYR A 137 -6.22 -9.45 -5.80
C TYR A 137 -6.10 -10.89 -5.31
N LYS A 138 -6.04 -11.84 -6.25
CA LYS A 138 -5.72 -13.24 -5.94
C LYS A 138 -4.25 -13.46 -5.60
N ASN A 139 -3.35 -12.65 -6.17
CA ASN A 139 -1.92 -12.72 -5.94
C ASN A 139 -1.47 -11.45 -5.23
N CYS A 140 -1.48 -11.49 -3.89
CA CYS A 140 -1.09 -10.37 -3.05
C CYS A 140 -0.30 -10.86 -1.83
N VAL A 141 0.73 -10.11 -1.46
CA VAL A 141 1.57 -10.37 -0.30
C VAL A 141 1.63 -9.11 0.56
N LYS A 142 1.28 -9.26 1.83
CA LYS A 142 1.45 -8.24 2.89
C LYS A 142 2.83 -8.38 3.52
N CYS A 143 3.45 -7.27 3.90
CA CYS A 143 4.64 -7.24 4.73
C CYS A 143 4.58 -6.07 5.73
N ASN A 144 5.22 -6.21 6.89
CA ASN A 144 5.22 -5.21 7.96
C ASN A 144 6.56 -5.19 8.74
N ASN A 145 7.58 -5.84 8.20
CA ASN A 145 8.85 -6.12 8.84
C ASN A 145 9.88 -4.98 8.70
N SER A 146 9.72 -4.08 7.72
CA SER A 146 10.59 -2.91 7.56
C SER A 146 10.00 -1.89 6.58
N ASP A 147 10.55 -0.69 6.55
CA ASP A 147 10.36 0.24 5.45
C ASP A 147 10.66 -0.44 4.10
N PHE A 148 9.85 -0.11 3.09
CA PHE A 148 9.94 -0.58 1.71
C PHE A 148 9.96 -2.11 1.59
N CYS A 149 9.30 -2.82 2.51
CA CYS A 149 9.27 -4.28 2.53
C CYS A 149 8.58 -4.88 1.28
N ASN A 150 7.67 -4.16 0.64
CA ASN A 150 6.78 -4.67 -0.43
C ASN A 150 7.49 -4.79 -1.79
N LYS A 151 8.65 -5.44 -1.82
CA LYS A 151 9.48 -5.65 -3.01
C LYS A 151 8.82 -6.63 -4.00
N GLU A 152 9.11 -6.46 -5.29
CA GLU A 152 8.62 -7.36 -6.35
C GLU A 152 9.05 -8.82 -6.18
N SER A 153 10.19 -9.05 -5.52
CA SER A 153 10.68 -10.38 -5.18
C SER A 153 9.74 -11.19 -4.26
N LEU A 154 8.80 -10.54 -3.58
CA LEU A 154 7.83 -11.22 -2.72
C LEU A 154 6.73 -11.94 -3.49
N ILE A 155 6.48 -11.57 -4.75
CA ILE A 155 5.50 -12.25 -5.59
C ILE A 155 6.24 -13.26 -6.47
N PRO A 156 5.92 -14.57 -6.36
CA PRO A 156 6.50 -15.57 -7.23
C PRO A 156 6.24 -15.22 -8.70
N LEU A 157 7.31 -15.20 -9.50
CA LEU A 157 7.17 -15.29 -10.94
C LEU A 157 6.53 -16.64 -11.24
N ILE A 158 5.43 -16.67 -12.00
CA ILE A 158 4.99 -17.92 -12.61
C ILE A 158 6.11 -18.31 -13.58
N THR A 159 7.01 -19.17 -13.12
CA THR A 159 7.78 -20.01 -14.02
C THR A 159 6.77 -20.96 -14.63
N THR A 160 6.42 -20.71 -15.89
CA THR A 160 5.79 -21.75 -16.71
C THR A 160 6.68 -22.96 -16.58
N LYS A 161 6.23 -24.00 -15.86
CA LYS A 161 6.85 -25.32 -15.95
C LYS A 161 6.72 -25.70 -17.42
N THR A 162 7.79 -25.51 -18.17
CA THR A 162 7.93 -26.10 -19.50
C THR A 162 7.97 -27.59 -19.24
N SER A 163 6.81 -28.23 -19.29
CA SER A 163 6.71 -29.69 -19.29
C SER A 163 7.40 -30.15 -20.58
N ILE A 164 8.66 -30.53 -20.48
CA ILE A 164 9.35 -31.25 -21.55
C ILE A 164 8.66 -32.61 -21.62
N ILE A 165 7.64 -32.73 -22.48
CA ILE A 165 7.05 -34.01 -22.81
C ILE A 165 8.03 -34.66 -23.79
N THR A 166 8.95 -35.46 -23.26
CA THR A 166 9.82 -36.31 -24.08
C THR A 166 8.99 -37.49 -24.58
N THR A 167 8.38 -37.38 -25.76
CA THR A 167 7.72 -38.52 -26.40
C THR A 167 8.79 -39.37 -27.07
N THR A 168 9.13 -40.53 -26.49
CA THR A 168 10.03 -41.49 -27.12
C THR A 168 9.23 -42.41 -28.04
N THR A 169 9.16 -42.09 -29.32
CA THR A 169 8.63 -43.01 -30.33
C THR A 169 9.74 -43.97 -30.75
N LYS A 170 9.65 -45.24 -30.31
CA LYS A 170 10.52 -46.30 -30.85
C LYS A 170 10.05 -46.63 -32.27
N ILE A 171 10.77 -46.12 -33.26
CA ILE A 171 10.67 -46.60 -34.64
C ILE A 171 11.93 -47.44 -34.89
N LYS A 172 11.71 -48.70 -35.30
CA LYS A 172 12.75 -49.60 -35.78
C LYS A 172 13.36 -49.02 -37.07
N GLU A 173 14.66 -48.77 -36.99
CA GLU A 173 15.64 -48.64 -38.08
C GLU A 173 15.60 -47.40 -39.01
N ASN A 174 16.69 -46.62 -38.88
CA ASN A 174 17.42 -45.84 -39.89
C ASN A 174 16.78 -44.59 -40.53
N LYS A 175 16.76 -43.48 -39.79
CA LYS A 175 17.44 -42.19 -40.11
C LYS A 175 16.99 -41.11 -39.11
N THR A 176 17.95 -40.55 -38.36
CA THR A 176 17.70 -39.49 -37.39
C THR A 176 17.49 -38.15 -38.11
N PHE A 177 16.27 -37.61 -38.08
CA PHE A 177 16.00 -36.20 -38.35
C PHE A 177 15.48 -35.56 -37.06
N THR A 178 16.23 -34.61 -36.51
CA THR A 178 15.78 -33.71 -35.44
C THR A 178 14.98 -32.57 -36.05
N THR A 179 13.66 -32.59 -35.91
CA THR A 179 12.79 -31.46 -36.26
C THR A 179 12.38 -30.74 -34.97
N GLU A 180 12.95 -29.55 -34.73
CA GLU A 180 12.46 -28.64 -33.70
C GLU A 180 11.15 -27.98 -34.16
N VAL A 181 10.03 -28.34 -33.55
CA VAL A 181 8.79 -27.56 -33.70
C VAL A 181 8.67 -26.60 -32.52
N ARG A 182 9.13 -25.37 -32.71
CA ARG A 182 8.83 -24.25 -31.81
C ARG A 182 7.40 -23.75 -32.08
N GLN A 183 6.44 -24.17 -31.26
CA GLN A 183 5.20 -23.41 -31.13
C GLN A 183 5.46 -22.17 -30.26
N LYS A 184 5.69 -21.03 -30.91
CA LYS A 184 5.65 -19.71 -30.27
C LYS A 184 4.20 -19.33 -30.03
N SER A 185 3.74 -19.31 -28.77
CA SER A 185 2.60 -18.48 -28.39
C SER A 185 3.12 -17.05 -28.20
N PHE A 186 2.63 -16.10 -29.01
CA PHE A 186 3.00 -14.69 -28.92
C PHE A 186 2.54 -14.08 -27.60
N GLY A 187 3.50 -13.72 -26.74
CA GLY A 187 3.33 -12.83 -25.59
C GLY A 187 4.38 -11.73 -25.71
N HIS A 188 3.92 -10.48 -25.64
CA HIS A 188 4.59 -9.24 -26.03
C HIS A 188 6.04 -9.09 -25.48
N LEU A 189 7.04 -9.10 -26.37
CA LEU A 189 8.43 -8.77 -26.05
C LEU A 189 8.59 -7.26 -25.90
N ASN A 190 9.04 -6.80 -24.72
CA ASN A 190 9.57 -5.45 -24.57
C ASN A 190 11.02 -5.39 -25.07
N LYS A 191 11.19 -4.59 -26.14
CA LYS A 191 12.36 -3.77 -26.50
C LYS A 191 13.76 -4.39 -26.26
N PHE A 192 14.23 -5.18 -27.22
CA PHE A 192 15.66 -5.40 -27.43
C PHE A 192 16.17 -4.38 -28.46
N GLN A 193 17.10 -3.52 -28.04
CA GLN A 193 17.89 -2.66 -28.92
C GLN A 193 18.89 -3.54 -29.67
N LEU A 194 18.71 -3.72 -30.97
CA LEU A 194 19.67 -4.41 -31.84
C LEU A 194 20.31 -3.38 -32.79
N LYS A 195 21.63 -3.25 -32.67
CA LYS A 195 22.48 -2.42 -33.52
C LYS A 195 22.33 -2.84 -34.98
N SER A 196 22.21 -1.83 -35.84
CA SER A 196 22.16 -1.89 -37.30
C SER A 196 23.26 -2.78 -37.88
N GLY A 197 22.84 -3.80 -38.64
CA GLY A 197 23.65 -4.62 -39.51
C GLY A 197 22.77 -5.06 -40.68
N THR A 198 23.06 -4.49 -41.86
CA THR A 198 22.33 -4.60 -43.11
C THR A 198 22.20 -6.05 -43.60
N LEU A 199 20.98 -6.52 -43.85
CA LEU A 199 20.74 -7.67 -44.75
C LEU A 199 19.35 -7.54 -45.41
N LEU A 200 19.35 -7.13 -46.67
CA LEU A 200 18.19 -7.12 -47.56
C LEU A 200 17.91 -8.54 -48.06
N ILE A 201 16.71 -9.07 -47.81
CA ILE A 201 16.14 -10.22 -48.54
C ILE A 201 14.70 -9.85 -48.92
N PRO A 202 14.30 -9.97 -50.21
CA PRO A 202 13.06 -9.39 -50.73
C PRO A 202 11.80 -10.22 -50.39
N ILE A 203 10.74 -9.53 -49.97
CA ILE A 203 9.42 -10.04 -49.53
C ILE A 203 8.50 -10.40 -50.73
N PHE A 204 9.04 -10.68 -51.92
CA PHE A 204 8.21 -10.72 -53.14
C PHE A 204 7.61 -12.09 -53.54
N GLU A 205 7.91 -13.19 -52.84
CA GLU A 205 7.42 -14.54 -53.22
C GLU A 205 6.25 -15.07 -52.33
N LEU A 206 5.96 -14.46 -51.18
CA LEU A 206 4.93 -14.96 -50.26
C LEU A 206 3.51 -14.46 -50.56
N ILE A 207 3.37 -13.42 -51.39
CA ILE A 207 2.06 -12.85 -51.75
C ILE A 207 1.40 -13.66 -52.87
N TYR A 208 2.17 -14.31 -53.76
CA TYR A 208 1.61 -15.03 -54.91
C TYR A 208 0.96 -16.37 -54.55
N SER A 209 1.40 -17.04 -53.47
CA SER A 209 0.77 -18.28 -53.01
C SER A 209 -0.51 -18.06 -52.19
N PHE A 210 -0.72 -16.88 -51.60
CA PHE A 210 -1.93 -16.61 -50.80
C PHE A 210 -3.16 -16.25 -51.66
N LEU A 211 -2.95 -15.69 -52.87
CA LEU A 211 -4.04 -15.29 -53.76
C LEU A 211 -4.67 -16.47 -54.52
N ASN A 212 -3.94 -17.56 -54.77
CA ASN A 212 -4.48 -18.74 -55.47
C ASN A 212 -5.27 -19.70 -54.59
N TYR A 213 -5.25 -19.54 -53.26
CA TYR A 213 -5.98 -20.45 -52.36
C TYR A 213 -7.44 -20.01 -52.10
N PHE A 214 -7.85 -18.82 -52.55
CA PHE A 214 -9.18 -18.26 -52.29
C PHE A 214 -10.13 -18.25 -53.50
N LEU A 215 -9.76 -18.90 -54.62
CA LEU A 215 -10.51 -18.82 -55.88
C LEU A 215 -10.79 -20.18 -56.55
N LEU A 216 -11.04 -21.23 -55.75
CA LEU A 216 -11.59 -22.51 -56.19
C LEU A 216 -12.62 -23.04 -55.20
#